data_AF-A0A915V3B2-F1
#
_entry.id   AF-A0A915V3B2-F1
#
_cell.length_a   1.000
_cell.length_b   1.000
_cell.length_c   1.000
_cell.angle_alpha   90.00
_cell.angle_beta   90.00
_cell.angle_gamma   90.00
#
_symmetry.space_group_name_H-M   'P 1'
#
loop_
_entity.id
_entity.type
_entity.pdbx_description
1 polymer ?
#
loop_
_entity_poly.entity_id
_entity_poly.type
_entity_poly.pdbx_seq_one_letter_code
_entity_poly.pdbx_strand_id
1 'polypeptide(L)'
;MGRSNTAQLRGTAVGFQNQAQGDDSTAVGSANQAQGNDSTAMGRSNTAQLRGTAVGFQNQAQGDDSTAVGSANQAQGNDSTAMGRSNTAQLRGTAVGFQNQAQGDDSTAVGSQQWGLLTKLGQQHTGVC
;
A
#
# COMPACT_ATOMS: atom_id res chain seq x y z
N MET A 1 -23.47 -6.43 -8.13
CA MET A 1 -22.63 -6.89 -7.01
C MET A 1 -22.12 -8.28 -7.40
N GLY A 2 -20.86 -8.43 -7.80
CA GLY A 2 -20.41 -9.65 -8.50
C GLY A 2 -20.19 -10.87 -7.60
N ARG A 3 -19.62 -11.94 -8.17
CA ARG A 3 -19.53 -13.26 -7.53
C ARG A 3 -18.56 -13.24 -6.32
N SER A 4 -18.99 -13.86 -5.22
CA SER A 4 -18.18 -14.19 -4.02
C SER A 4 -17.60 -12.99 -3.25
N ASN A 5 -18.32 -11.88 -3.16
CA ASN A 5 -17.93 -10.78 -2.28
C ASN A 5 -18.44 -11.01 -0.85
N THR A 6 -17.65 -10.66 0.16
CA THR A 6 -18.05 -10.64 1.58
C THR A 6 -17.84 -9.25 2.15
N ALA A 7 -18.78 -8.77 2.95
CA ALA A 7 -18.69 -7.50 3.66
C ALA A 7 -19.23 -7.66 5.09
N GLN A 8 -18.54 -7.07 6.07
CA GLN A 8 -19.00 -6.96 7.47
C GLN A 8 -19.97 -5.78 7.65
N LEU A 9 -20.24 -5.40 8.90
CA LEU A 9 -21.16 -4.31 9.25
C LEU A 9 -20.75 -3.00 8.55
N ARG A 10 -21.69 -2.43 7.78
CA ARG A 10 -21.49 -1.21 6.96
C ARG A 10 -20.35 -1.31 5.93
N GLY A 11 -19.81 -2.50 5.71
CA GLY A 11 -18.78 -2.73 4.71
C GLY A 11 -19.35 -2.69 3.30
N THR A 12 -18.53 -2.27 2.34
CA THR A 12 -18.88 -2.25 0.91
C THR A 12 -17.96 -3.19 0.15
N ALA A 13 -18.51 -4.23 -0.49
CA ALA A 13 -17.73 -5.14 -1.34
C ALA A 13 -18.33 -5.26 -2.75
N VAL A 14 -17.60 -4.79 -3.78
CA VAL A 14 -18.11 -4.72 -5.16
C VAL A 14 -17.11 -5.28 -6.17
N GLY A 15 -17.48 -6.35 -6.87
CA GLY A 15 -16.71 -6.90 -7.99
C GLY A 15 -16.59 -8.43 -7.91
N PHE A 16 -15.40 -8.99 -7.99
CA PHE A 16 -15.17 -10.44 -7.91
C PHE A 16 -14.28 -10.79 -6.72
N GLN A 17 -14.72 -11.71 -5.85
CA GLN A 17 -13.92 -12.24 -4.74
C GLN A 17 -13.35 -11.18 -3.76
N ASN A 18 -14.02 -10.05 -3.55
CA ASN A 18 -13.57 -9.05 -2.59
C ASN A 18 -14.00 -9.39 -1.15
N GLN A 19 -13.20 -9.00 -0.17
CA GLN A 19 -13.45 -9.24 1.24
C GLN A 19 -13.28 -7.91 2.00
N ALA A 20 -14.39 -7.27 2.35
CA ALA A 20 -14.44 -6.13 3.28
C ALA A 20 -14.69 -6.68 4.70
N GLN A 21 -13.62 -7.08 5.37
CA GLN A 21 -13.67 -7.84 6.63
C GLN A 21 -13.67 -6.95 7.89
N GLY A 22 -13.34 -5.66 7.77
CA GLY A 22 -13.48 -4.72 8.89
C GLY A 22 -14.83 -4.02 8.91
N ASP A 23 -15.20 -3.47 10.06
CA ASP A 23 -16.34 -2.57 10.16
C ASP A 23 -16.08 -1.29 9.33
N ASP A 24 -17.11 -0.79 8.65
CA ASP A 24 -17.03 0.41 7.80
C ASP A 24 -15.95 0.30 6.67
N SER A 25 -15.50 -0.92 6.34
CA SER A 25 -14.44 -1.16 5.35
C SER A 25 -14.95 -1.22 3.90
N THR A 26 -14.09 -0.91 2.92
CA THR A 26 -14.43 -0.87 1.50
C THR A 26 -13.49 -1.73 0.65
N ALA A 27 -14.02 -2.69 -0.10
CA ALA A 27 -13.28 -3.56 -1.00
C ALA A 27 -13.89 -3.57 -2.42
N VAL A 28 -13.24 -2.96 -3.41
CA VAL A 28 -13.80 -2.77 -4.77
C VAL A 28 -12.85 -3.25 -5.86
N GLY A 29 -13.31 -4.15 -6.74
CA GLY A 29 -12.56 -4.66 -7.89
C GLY A 29 -12.45 -6.19 -7.90
N SER A 30 -11.24 -6.75 -7.88
CA SER A 30 -11.02 -8.21 -7.93
C SER A 30 -10.04 -8.68 -6.85
N ALA A 31 -10.47 -9.63 -6.00
CA ALA A 31 -9.65 -10.27 -4.99
C ALA A 31 -9.01 -9.30 -3.96
N ASN A 32 -9.65 -8.19 -3.64
CA ASN A 32 -9.17 -7.26 -2.60
C ASN A 32 -9.57 -7.72 -1.20
N GLN A 33 -8.76 -7.35 -0.20
CA GLN A 33 -8.96 -7.65 1.22
C GLN A 33 -8.80 -6.37 2.05
N ALA A 34 -9.92 -5.74 2.40
CA ALA A 34 -9.96 -4.65 3.37
C ALA A 34 -10.18 -5.29 4.76
N GLN A 35 -9.09 -5.64 5.44
CA GLN A 35 -9.08 -6.52 6.61
C GLN A 35 -9.38 -5.79 7.92
N GLY A 36 -8.95 -4.54 8.06
CA GLY A 36 -9.16 -3.75 9.28
C GLY A 36 -10.38 -2.84 9.22
N ASN A 37 -10.81 -2.34 10.39
CA ASN A 37 -11.87 -1.34 10.46
C ASN A 37 -11.48 -0.06 9.71
N ASP A 38 -12.45 0.60 9.08
CA ASP A 38 -12.26 1.80 8.27
C ASP A 38 -11.26 1.64 7.10
N SER A 39 -10.90 0.40 6.75
CA SER A 39 -9.89 0.14 5.72
C SER A 39 -10.47 0.22 4.30
N THR A 40 -9.64 0.59 3.34
CA THR A 40 -10.03 0.69 1.93
C THR A 40 -9.06 -0.10 1.05
N ALA A 41 -9.57 -1.06 0.28
CA ALA A 41 -8.82 -1.85 -0.69
C ALA A 41 -9.49 -1.80 -2.09
N MET A 42 -8.88 -1.14 -3.06
CA MET A 42 -9.49 -0.91 -4.38
C MET A 42 -8.57 -1.30 -5.54
N GLY A 43 -9.08 -2.05 -6.52
CA GLY A 43 -8.35 -2.50 -7.71
C GLY A 43 -8.25 -4.02 -7.80
N ARG A 44 -7.05 -4.58 -7.91
CA ARG A 44 -6.84 -6.04 -7.98
C ARG A 44 -5.82 -6.54 -6.96
N SER A 45 -6.22 -7.50 -6.12
CA SER A 45 -5.35 -8.18 -5.17
C SER A 45 -4.67 -7.27 -4.15
N ASN A 46 -5.33 -6.22 -3.68
CA ASN A 46 -4.81 -5.34 -2.63
C ASN A 46 -5.21 -5.83 -1.25
N THR A 47 -4.37 -5.56 -0.25
CA THR A 47 -4.66 -5.81 1.17
C THR A 47 -4.46 -4.54 1.98
N ALA A 48 -5.43 -4.20 2.83
CA ALA A 48 -5.36 -3.06 3.74
C ALA A 48 -5.74 -3.47 5.17
N GLN A 49 -4.94 -3.06 6.16
CA GLN A 49 -5.17 -3.28 7.59
C GLN A 49 -5.95 -2.12 8.22
N LEU A 50 -5.95 -1.99 9.56
CA LEU A 50 -6.72 -0.99 10.31
C LEU A 50 -6.49 0.43 9.79
N ARG A 51 -7.56 1.11 9.37
CA ARG A 51 -7.52 2.46 8.75
C ARG A 51 -6.58 2.57 7.55
N GLY A 52 -6.12 1.43 7.02
CA GLY A 52 -5.19 1.35 5.92
C GLY A 52 -5.87 1.60 4.58
N THR A 53 -5.13 2.14 3.63
CA THR A 53 -5.62 2.40 2.27
C THR A 53 -4.70 1.72 1.25
N ALA A 54 -5.22 0.77 0.48
CA ALA A 54 -4.49 0.07 -0.57
C ALA A 54 -5.20 0.19 -1.93
N VAL A 55 -4.63 0.92 -2.89
CA VAL A 55 -5.30 1.21 -4.17
C VAL A 55 -4.40 0.88 -5.37
N GLY A 56 -4.87 0.00 -6.26
CA GLY A 56 -4.22 -0.35 -7.52
C GLY A 56 -4.06 -1.86 -7.72
N PHE A 57 -2.83 -2.36 -7.92
CA PHE A 57 -2.57 -3.79 -8.14
C PHE A 57 -1.55 -4.34 -7.14
N GLN A 58 -1.91 -5.39 -6.40
CA GLN A 58 -0.99 -6.08 -5.47
C GLN A 58 -0.36 -5.20 -4.37
N ASN A 59 -1.03 -4.12 -3.96
CA ASN A 59 -0.53 -3.29 -2.86
C ASN A 59 -0.87 -3.90 -1.50
N GLN A 60 -0.01 -3.63 -0.51
CA GLN A 60 -0.17 -4.08 0.86
C GLN A 60 0.04 -2.88 1.80
N ALA A 61 -1.05 -2.35 2.35
CA ALA A 61 -1.06 -1.38 3.45
C ALA A 61 -1.17 -2.16 4.77
N GLN A 62 -0.02 -2.57 5.32
CA GLN A 62 0.07 -3.52 6.42
C GLN A 62 0.14 -2.87 7.80
N GLY A 63 0.59 -1.62 7.90
CA GLY A 63 0.57 -0.86 9.14
C GLY A 63 -0.77 -0.20 9.40
N ASP A 64 -1.00 0.19 10.65
CA ASP A 64 -2.15 1.02 11.01
C ASP A 64 -2.01 2.40 10.34
N ASP A 65 -3.12 2.94 9.83
CA ASP A 65 -3.14 4.22 9.08
C ASP A 65 -2.19 4.26 7.85
N SER A 66 -1.71 3.11 7.39
CA SER A 66 -0.76 3.05 6.29
C SER A 66 -1.43 3.23 4.92
N THR A 67 -0.70 3.79 3.96
CA THR A 67 -1.20 4.07 2.61
C THR A 67 -0.31 3.43 1.54
N ALA A 68 -0.86 2.55 0.71
CA ALA A 68 -0.15 1.88 -0.38
C ALA A 68 -0.89 2.08 -1.72
N VAL A 69 -0.35 2.91 -2.63
CA VAL A 69 -1.05 3.29 -3.87
C VAL A 69 -0.19 3.05 -5.12
N GLY A 70 -0.70 2.28 -6.07
CA GLY A 70 -0.07 1.99 -7.36
C GLY A 70 0.06 0.49 -7.64
N SER A 71 1.28 -0.03 -7.79
CA SER A 71 1.50 -1.45 -8.11
C SER A 71 2.58 -2.10 -7.24
N ALA A 72 2.24 -3.18 -6.55
CA ALA A 72 3.16 -3.96 -5.72
C ALA A 72 3.88 -3.17 -4.61
N ASN A 73 3.24 -2.13 -4.04
CA ASN A 73 3.81 -1.38 -2.91
C ASN A 73 3.54 -2.06 -1.57
N GLN A 74 4.42 -1.83 -0.60
CA GLN A 74 4.34 -2.34 0.77
C GLN A 74 4.54 -1.19 1.77
N ALA A 75 3.44 -0.68 2.33
CA ALA A 75 3.47 0.25 3.45
C ALA A 75 3.41 -0.59 4.75
N GLN A 76 4.58 -1.00 5.25
CA GLN A 76 4.73 -2.04 6.28
C GLN A 76 4.56 -1.50 7.70
N GLY A 77 5.00 -0.26 7.94
CA GLY A 77 4.90 0.35 9.27
C GLY A 77 3.63 1.15 9.48
N ASN A 78 3.31 1.44 10.74
CA ASN A 78 2.22 2.36 11.09
C ASN A 78 2.53 3.75 10.53
N ASP A 79 1.49 4.48 10.12
CA ASP A 79 1.58 5.81 9.51
C ASP A 79 2.47 5.87 8.24
N SER A 80 2.77 4.73 7.63
CA SER A 80 3.68 4.66 6.50
C SER A 80 2.98 4.92 5.17
N THR A 81 3.70 5.50 4.20
CA THR A 81 3.18 5.77 2.86
C THR A 81 4.09 5.16 1.80
N ALA A 82 3.55 4.30 0.94
CA ALA A 82 4.24 3.72 -0.20
C ALA A 82 3.46 3.98 -1.51
N MET A 83 3.96 4.83 -2.39
CA MET A 83 3.25 5.26 -3.60
C MET A 83 4.08 5.08 -4.88
N GLY A 84 3.49 4.49 -5.92
CA GLY A 84 4.13 4.25 -7.21
C GLY A 84 4.22 2.76 -7.53
N ARG A 85 5.41 2.22 -7.85
CA ARG A 85 5.59 0.80 -8.14
C ARG A 85 6.72 0.17 -7.32
N SER A 86 6.42 -0.93 -6.63
CA SER A 86 7.39 -1.74 -5.89
C SER A 86 8.14 -1.00 -4.78
N ASN A 87 7.51 -0.04 -4.11
CA ASN A 87 8.11 0.68 -2.99
C ASN A 87 7.85 -0.02 -1.65
N THR A 88 8.77 0.13 -0.70
CA THR A 88 8.63 -0.34 0.68
C THR A 88 8.85 0.82 1.65
N ALA A 89 7.95 0.99 2.62
CA ALA A 89 8.08 1.98 3.69
C ALA A 89 7.87 1.33 5.07
N GLN A 90 8.76 1.63 6.02
CA GLN A 90 8.68 1.21 7.43
C GLN A 90 7.92 2.23 8.29
N LEU A 91 8.01 2.14 9.62
CA LEU A 91 7.27 2.99 10.58
C LEU A 91 7.43 4.48 10.27
N ARG A 92 6.31 5.19 10.07
CA ARG A 92 6.28 6.61 9.68
C ARG A 92 7.12 6.94 8.42
N GLY A 93 7.51 5.92 7.67
CA GLY A 93 8.35 6.04 6.49
C GLY A 93 7.53 6.45 5.27
N THR A 94 8.17 7.15 4.34
CA THR A 94 7.56 7.56 3.07
C THR A 94 8.41 7.12 1.89
N ALA A 95 7.86 6.27 1.02
CA ALA A 95 8.52 5.78 -0.18
C ALA A 95 7.69 6.09 -1.45
N VAL A 96 8.19 6.96 -2.34
CA VAL A 96 7.44 7.44 -3.51
C VAL A 96 8.23 7.29 -4.80
N GLY A 97 7.73 6.50 -5.76
CA GLY A 97 8.32 6.35 -7.10
C GLY A 97 8.44 4.89 -7.55
N PHE A 98 9.62 4.44 -7.99
CA PHE A 98 9.82 3.07 -8.47
C PHE A 98 10.97 2.37 -7.73
N GLN A 99 10.65 1.28 -7.03
CA GLN A 99 11.58 0.46 -6.26
C GLN A 99 12.23 1.14 -5.04
N ASN A 100 11.66 2.21 -4.48
CA ASN A 100 12.27 2.86 -3.32
C ASN A 100 12.11 2.07 -2.02
N GLN A 101 13.03 2.27 -1.08
CA GLN A 101 13.02 1.62 0.23
C GLN A 101 13.29 2.65 1.32
N ALA A 102 12.23 3.08 2.02
CA ALA A 102 12.33 3.86 3.24
C ALA A 102 12.41 2.88 4.44
N GLN A 103 13.63 2.39 4.71
CA GLN A 103 13.88 1.32 5.68
C GLN A 103 14.06 1.78 7.13
N GLY A 104 14.36 3.07 7.35
CA GLY A 104 14.45 3.64 8.70
C GLY A 104 13.08 4.10 9.19
N ASP A 105 12.90 4.10 10.50
CA ASP A 105 11.78 4.84 11.12
C ASP A 105 11.88 6.32 10.70
N ASP A 106 10.74 6.94 10.37
CA ASP A 106 10.66 8.32 9.85
C ASP A 106 11.38 8.59 8.51
N SER A 107 11.98 7.58 7.89
CA SER A 107 12.80 7.80 6.70
C SER A 107 11.99 8.14 5.45
N THR A 108 12.59 8.93 4.55
CA THR A 108 11.96 9.29 3.27
C THR A 108 12.81 8.89 2.07
N ALA A 109 12.22 8.15 1.12
CA ALA A 109 12.84 7.71 -0.11
C ALA A 109 11.98 8.06 -1.34
N VAL A 110 12.45 8.98 -2.18
CA VAL A 110 11.71 9.44 -3.37
C VAL A 110 12.58 9.34 -4.61
N GLY A 111 12.05 8.78 -5.71
CA GLY A 111 12.78 8.65 -6.97
C GLY A 111 12.59 7.30 -7.66
N SER A 112 13.61 6.79 -8.36
CA SER A 112 13.58 5.42 -8.86
C SER A 112 14.94 4.73 -8.80
N GLN A 113 14.99 3.48 -8.31
CA GLN A 113 16.25 2.73 -8.24
C GLN A 113 16.89 2.50 -9.61
N GLN A 114 16.10 2.43 -10.68
CA GLN A 114 16.63 2.23 -12.03
C GLN A 114 17.37 3.46 -12.57
N TRP A 115 17.07 4.67 -12.07
CA TRP A 115 17.86 5.86 -12.41
C TRP A 115 19.22 5.88 -11.70
N GLY A 116 19.42 5.06 -10.66
CA GLY A 116 20.67 4.95 -9.93
C GLY A 116 21.78 4.19 -10.66
N LEU A 117 21.51 3.40 -11.71
CA LEU A 117 22.58 2.68 -12.42
C LEU A 117 23.45 3.59 -13.31
N LEU A 118 22.94 4.75 -13.74
CA LEU A 118 23.71 5.77 -14.47
C LEU A 118 24.39 6.79 -13.55
N THR A 119 23.95 6.95 -12.31
CA THR A 119 24.54 7.87 -11.29
C THR A 119 25.42 7.17 -10.25
N LYS A 120 25.60 5.85 -10.31
CA LYS A 120 26.41 5.07 -9.36
C LYS A 120 27.94 5.35 -9.41
N LEU A 121 28.40 6.19 -10.33
CA LEU A 121 29.76 6.79 -10.28
C LEU A 121 29.83 8.07 -9.43
N GLY A 122 28.70 8.54 -8.86
CA GLY A 122 28.60 9.86 -8.23
C GLY A 122 28.12 9.93 -6.79
N GLN A 123 27.14 9.13 -6.33
CA GLN A 123 26.58 9.30 -4.97
C GLN A 123 26.15 7.99 -4.30
N GLN A 124 26.90 7.62 -3.26
CA GLN A 124 26.45 6.76 -2.17
C GLN A 124 25.35 7.52 -1.41
N HIS A 125 24.27 6.83 -1.04
CA HIS A 125 23.24 7.30 -0.10
C HIS A 125 22.52 8.62 -0.46
N THR A 126 21.39 8.51 -1.16
CA THR A 126 20.31 9.48 -0.97
C THR A 126 19.00 8.76 -0.68
N GLY A 127 18.51 9.01 0.53
CA GLY A 127 17.21 8.67 1.09
C GLY A 127 17.25 9.28 2.49
N VAL A 128 16.58 10.41 2.65
CA VAL A 128 16.96 11.54 3.53
C VAL A 128 16.48 11.31 4.96
N CYS A 129 17.42 11.51 5.89
CA CYS A 129 17.36 11.52 7.37
C CYS A 129 16.78 10.28 8.07
#